data_AF-A0A8J4TKH2-F1
#
_entry.id   AF-A0A8J4TKH2-F1
#
_cell.length_a   1.000
_cell.length_b   1.000
_cell.length_c   1.000
_cell.angle_alpha   90.00
_cell.angle_beta   90.00
_cell.angle_gamma   90.00
#
_symmetry.space_group_name_H-M   'P 1'
#
loop_
_entity.id
_entity.type
_entity.pdbx_description
1 polymer ?
#
loop_
_entity_poly.entity_id
_entity_poly.type
_entity_poly.pdbx_seq_one_letter_code
_entity_poly.pdbx_strand_id
1 'polypeptide(L)'
;EELKTAVKPLQEKLKIFKDCKQNWSQTAEHIKVQAQHTENQIKEEFEKLHQFLRDEEAARIAALREEEEQKSQIMKEKIEKLSRDISSLSDTIRGIEEEMRAEDVSFLQNYKATVKRAQCTLQHPEELSGALINVPKHLANLKFRVWETMQHIVQY
;
A
#
# COMPACT_ATOMS: atom_id res chain seq x y z
N GLU A 1 61.21 -65.91 9.49
CA GLU A 1 60.18 -65.63 10.52
C GLU A 1 59.96 -64.13 10.76
N GLU A 2 60.99 -63.30 10.93
CA GLU A 2 60.86 -61.85 11.23
C GLU A 2 60.06 -61.02 10.21
N LEU A 3 60.12 -61.36 8.92
CA LEU A 3 59.40 -60.61 7.89
C LEU A 3 57.88 -60.81 7.97
N LYS A 4 57.43 -62.02 8.38
CA LYS A 4 56.00 -62.32 8.54
C LYS A 4 55.41 -61.60 9.74
N THR A 5 56.17 -61.45 10.84
CA THR A 5 55.75 -60.68 12.01
C THR A 5 55.68 -59.18 11.72
N ALA A 6 56.58 -58.65 10.87
CA ALA A 6 56.55 -57.25 10.43
C ALA A 6 55.38 -56.91 9.49
N VAL A 7 54.88 -57.88 8.70
CA VAL A 7 53.78 -57.65 7.73
C VAL A 7 52.39 -57.57 8.39
N LYS A 8 52.14 -58.32 9.48
CA LYS A 8 50.84 -58.31 10.19
C LYS A 8 50.33 -56.90 10.58
N PRO A 9 51.12 -56.03 11.25
CA PRO A 9 50.64 -54.69 11.60
C PRO A 9 50.38 -53.80 10.37
N LEU A 10 51.08 -54.02 9.25
CA LEU A 10 50.79 -53.31 8.00
C LEU A 10 49.45 -53.73 7.39
N GLN A 11 49.08 -55.01 7.50
CA GLN A 11 47.79 -55.51 7.04
C GLN A 11 46.62 -54.96 7.89
N GLU A 12 46.79 -54.88 9.21
CA GLU A 12 45.82 -54.25 10.11
C GLU A 12 45.63 -52.76 9.81
N LYS A 13 46.75 -52.04 9.63
CA LYS A 13 46.71 -50.62 9.25
C LYS A 13 46.05 -50.39 7.89
N LEU A 14 46.27 -51.28 6.93
CA LEU A 14 45.60 -51.24 5.64
C LEU A 14 44.08 -51.41 5.77
N LYS A 15 43.62 -52.29 6.67
CA LYS A 15 42.18 -52.46 6.96
C LYS A 15 41.59 -51.17 7.53
N ILE A 16 42.24 -50.58 8.54
CA ILE A 16 41.82 -49.30 9.13
C ILE A 16 41.73 -48.21 8.07
N PHE A 17 42.73 -48.11 7.18
CA PHE A 17 42.72 -47.10 6.12
C PHE A 17 41.58 -47.30 5.11
N LYS A 18 41.21 -48.54 4.81
CA LYS A 18 40.04 -48.83 3.95
C LYS A 18 38.74 -48.42 4.64
N ASP A 19 38.59 -48.75 5.93
CA ASP A 19 37.40 -48.40 6.71
C ASP A 19 37.27 -46.88 6.87
N CYS A 20 38.37 -46.17 7.21
CA CYS A 20 38.41 -44.71 7.25
C CYS A 20 38.06 -44.07 5.90
N LYS A 21 38.63 -44.57 4.80
CA LYS A 21 38.35 -44.06 3.45
C LYS A 21 36.86 -44.21 3.11
N GLN A 22 36.25 -45.34 3.45
CA GLN A 22 34.82 -45.56 3.22
C GLN A 22 33.97 -44.58 4.04
N ASN A 23 34.26 -44.43 5.33
CA ASN A 23 33.55 -43.50 6.20
C ASN A 23 33.67 -42.06 5.69
N TRP A 24 34.87 -41.61 5.31
CA TRP A 24 35.09 -40.27 4.76
C TRP A 24 34.36 -40.05 3.43
N SER A 25 34.29 -41.09 2.59
CA SER A 25 33.53 -41.02 1.33
C SER A 25 32.03 -40.84 1.60
N GLN A 26 31.48 -41.54 2.60
CA GLN A 26 30.10 -41.36 3.04
C GLN A 26 29.87 -39.95 3.63
N THR A 27 30.77 -39.47 4.48
CA THR A 27 30.69 -38.11 5.03
C THR A 27 30.70 -37.05 3.93
N ALA A 28 31.55 -37.20 2.90
CA ALA A 28 31.59 -36.26 1.78
C ALA A 28 30.26 -36.22 1.00
N GLU A 29 29.59 -37.36 0.84
CA GLU A 29 28.28 -37.40 0.18
C GLU A 29 27.19 -36.78 1.06
N HIS A 30 27.20 -37.07 2.37
CA HIS A 30 26.31 -36.43 3.33
C HIS A 30 26.45 -34.90 3.34
N ILE A 31 27.67 -34.37 3.24
CA ILE A 31 27.91 -32.92 3.17
C ILE A 31 27.20 -32.31 1.95
N LYS A 32 27.25 -32.96 0.78
CA LYS A 32 26.56 -32.46 -0.42
C LYS A 32 25.05 -32.46 -0.26
N VAL A 33 24.49 -33.56 0.25
CA VAL A 33 23.05 -33.68 0.50
C VAL A 33 22.59 -32.63 1.51
N GLN A 34 23.35 -32.44 2.59
CA GLN A 34 23.06 -31.43 3.61
C GLN A 34 23.13 -30.02 3.03
N ALA A 35 24.15 -29.70 2.23
CA ALA A 35 24.28 -28.40 1.59
C ALA A 35 23.08 -28.10 0.67
N GLN A 36 22.67 -29.07 -0.15
CA GLN A 36 21.51 -28.91 -1.02
C GLN A 36 20.20 -28.75 -0.24
N HIS A 37 20.02 -29.51 0.84
CA HIS A 37 18.84 -29.39 1.70
C HIS A 37 18.78 -28.01 2.37
N THR A 38 19.89 -27.55 2.94
CA THR A 38 19.98 -26.22 3.55
C THR A 38 19.77 -25.10 2.52
N GLU A 39 20.28 -25.25 1.30
CA GLU A 39 20.01 -24.29 0.22
C GLU A 39 18.52 -24.16 -0.07
N ASN A 40 17.79 -25.28 -0.13
CA ASN A 40 16.34 -25.26 -0.34
C ASN A 40 15.60 -24.59 0.83
N GLN A 41 15.99 -24.87 2.08
CA GLN A 41 15.41 -24.22 3.26
C GLN A 41 15.64 -22.71 3.25
N ILE A 42 16.85 -22.25 2.89
CA ILE A 42 17.13 -20.82 2.75
C ILE A 42 16.18 -20.20 1.70
N LYS A 43 16.00 -20.84 0.54
CA LYS A 43 15.10 -20.35 -0.50
C LYS A 43 13.65 -20.25 -0.01
N GLU A 44 13.17 -21.25 0.73
CA GLU A 44 11.82 -21.25 1.30
C GLU A 44 11.60 -20.10 2.28
N GLU A 45 12.56 -19.82 3.17
CA GLU A 45 12.48 -18.69 4.10
C GLU A 45 12.47 -17.34 3.37
N PHE A 46 13.29 -17.18 2.32
CA PHE A 46 13.26 -15.97 1.51
C PHE A 46 11.95 -15.80 0.73
N GLU A 47 11.33 -16.89 0.27
CA GLU A 47 10.03 -16.80 -0.41
C GLU A 47 8.93 -16.34 0.55
N LYS A 48 8.93 -16.82 1.81
CA LYS A 48 8.02 -16.32 2.85
C LYS A 48 8.20 -14.82 3.07
N LEU A 49 9.44 -14.33 3.12
CA LEU A 49 9.73 -12.91 3.24
C LEU A 49 9.25 -12.12 2.02
N HIS A 50 9.48 -12.62 0.82
CA HIS A 50 8.98 -11.98 -0.40
C HIS A 50 7.45 -11.91 -0.42
N GLN A 51 6.76 -12.98 -0.01
CA GLN A 51 5.31 -12.98 0.09
C GLN A 51 4.82 -11.94 1.10
N PHE A 52 5.43 -11.89 2.29
CA PHE A 52 5.11 -10.88 3.30
C PHE A 52 5.23 -9.45 2.75
N LEU A 53 6.32 -9.14 2.03
CA LEU A 53 6.53 -7.82 1.45
C LEU A 53 5.47 -7.47 0.40
N ARG A 54 5.07 -8.45 -0.43
CA ARG A 54 3.99 -8.27 -1.42
C ARG A 54 2.66 -8.00 -0.75
N ASP A 55 2.34 -8.71 0.33
CA ASP A 55 1.10 -8.54 1.08
C ASP A 55 1.03 -7.17 1.77
N GLU A 56 2.14 -6.74 2.38
CA GLU A 56 2.27 -5.42 3.02
C GLU A 56 2.19 -4.27 2.00
N GLU A 57 2.80 -4.43 0.83
CA GLU A 57 2.67 -3.49 -0.29
C GLU A 57 1.20 -3.40 -0.77
N ALA A 58 0.56 -4.54 -1.01
CA ALA A 58 -0.82 -4.60 -1.46
C ALA A 58 -1.79 -3.97 -0.46
N ALA A 59 -1.62 -4.24 0.84
CA ALA A 59 -2.45 -3.67 1.90
C ALA A 59 -2.34 -2.14 1.95
N ARG A 60 -1.12 -1.59 1.78
CA ARG A 60 -0.89 -0.13 1.76
C ARG A 60 -1.47 0.52 0.52
N ILE A 61 -1.32 -0.09 -0.64
CA ILE A 61 -1.93 0.41 -1.88
C ILE A 61 -3.46 0.40 -1.74
N ALA A 62 -4.04 -0.64 -1.15
CA ALA A 62 -5.48 -0.69 -0.89
C ALA A 62 -5.94 0.46 0.03
N ALA A 63 -5.22 0.72 1.12
CA ALA A 63 -5.52 1.85 2.02
C ALA A 63 -5.39 3.22 1.33
N LEU A 64 -4.45 3.37 0.40
CA LEU A 64 -4.33 4.57 -0.44
C LEU A 64 -5.51 4.73 -1.40
N ARG A 65 -5.94 3.63 -2.06
CA ARG A 65 -7.09 3.63 -2.98
C ARG A 65 -8.40 3.94 -2.27
N GLU A 66 -8.58 3.43 -1.05
CA GLU A 66 -9.74 3.77 -0.24
C GLU A 66 -9.78 5.27 0.09
N GLU A 67 -8.64 5.87 0.46
CA GLU A 67 -8.54 7.30 0.72
C GLU A 67 -8.80 8.15 -0.53
N GLU A 68 -8.28 7.73 -1.69
CA GLU A 68 -8.53 8.36 -2.99
C GLU A 68 -10.03 8.36 -3.30
N GLU A 69 -10.69 7.22 -3.19
CA GLU A 69 -12.12 7.08 -3.49
C GLU A 69 -12.97 7.96 -2.58
N GLN A 70 -12.73 7.91 -1.26
CA GLN A 70 -13.45 8.73 -0.28
C GLN A 70 -13.30 10.24 -0.59
N LYS A 71 -12.08 10.71 -0.84
CA LYS A 71 -11.82 12.14 -1.13
C LYS A 71 -12.39 12.57 -2.48
N SER A 72 -12.31 11.70 -3.49
CA SER A 72 -12.89 11.94 -4.81
C SER A 72 -14.41 12.08 -4.74
N GLN A 73 -15.07 11.17 -4.01
CA GLN A 73 -16.52 11.20 -3.82
C GLN A 73 -16.98 12.47 -3.08
N ILE A 74 -16.30 12.86 -2.01
CA ILE A 74 -16.56 14.13 -1.30
C ILE A 74 -16.43 15.32 -2.26
N MET A 75 -15.38 15.32 -3.11
CA MET A 75 -15.17 16.41 -4.06
C MET A 75 -16.28 16.48 -5.10
N LYS A 76 -16.71 15.32 -5.62
CA LYS A 76 -17.82 15.21 -6.56
C LYS A 76 -19.10 15.80 -5.98
N GLU A 77 -19.45 15.45 -4.74
CA GLU A 77 -20.64 15.99 -4.06
C GLU A 77 -20.55 17.50 -3.84
N LYS A 78 -19.37 18.02 -3.48
CA LYS A 78 -19.14 19.47 -3.35
C LYS A 78 -19.31 20.19 -4.69
N ILE A 79 -18.80 19.61 -5.79
CA ILE A 79 -18.94 20.16 -7.15
C ILE A 79 -20.42 20.13 -7.59
N GLU A 80 -21.13 19.04 -7.35
CA GLU A 80 -22.55 18.91 -7.70
C GLU A 80 -23.41 19.91 -6.93
N LYS A 81 -23.14 20.09 -5.63
CA LYS A 81 -23.79 21.13 -4.83
C LYS A 81 -23.51 22.52 -5.38
N LEU A 82 -22.25 22.84 -5.63
CA LEU A 82 -21.86 24.15 -6.16
C LEU A 82 -22.49 24.41 -7.54
N SER A 83 -22.58 23.38 -8.38
CA SER A 83 -23.24 23.47 -9.69
C SER A 83 -24.73 23.80 -9.56
N ARG A 84 -25.43 23.22 -8.58
CA ARG A 84 -26.83 23.56 -8.27
C ARG A 84 -26.96 25.00 -7.76
N ASP A 85 -26.06 25.42 -6.88
CA ASP A 85 -26.05 26.77 -6.33
C ASP A 85 -25.78 27.82 -7.44
N ILE A 86 -24.85 27.54 -8.36
CA ILE A 86 -24.58 28.37 -9.55
C ILE A 86 -25.81 28.47 -10.44
N SER A 87 -26.48 27.35 -10.75
CA SER A 87 -27.69 27.35 -11.58
C SER A 87 -28.81 28.16 -10.94
N SER A 88 -29.07 27.95 -9.64
CA SER A 88 -30.11 28.69 -8.90
C SER A 88 -29.82 30.20 -8.85
N LEU A 89 -28.56 30.58 -8.64
CA LEU A 89 -28.15 31.98 -8.65
C LEU A 89 -28.29 32.58 -10.07
N SER A 90 -27.88 31.84 -11.09
CA SER A 90 -27.98 32.27 -12.50
C SER A 90 -29.44 32.51 -12.91
N ASP A 91 -30.35 31.61 -12.51
CA ASP A 91 -31.79 31.75 -12.76
C ASP A 91 -32.37 32.97 -12.02
N THR A 92 -31.91 33.22 -10.79
CA THR A 92 -32.33 34.38 -10.00
C THR A 92 -31.87 35.69 -10.62
N ILE A 93 -30.60 35.76 -11.06
CA ILE A 93 -30.06 36.93 -11.76
C ILE A 93 -30.84 37.16 -13.06
N ARG A 94 -31.05 36.12 -13.87
CA ARG A 94 -31.81 36.22 -15.12
C ARG A 94 -33.23 36.75 -14.88
N GLY A 95 -33.94 36.22 -13.89
CA GLY A 95 -35.29 36.69 -13.55
C GLY A 95 -35.31 38.16 -13.09
N ILE A 96 -34.30 38.61 -12.35
CA ILE A 96 -34.16 40.03 -11.97
C ILE A 96 -33.88 40.90 -13.20
N GLU A 97 -32.97 40.48 -14.09
CA GLU A 97 -32.63 41.21 -15.31
C GLU A 97 -33.83 41.32 -16.27
N GLU A 98 -34.66 40.29 -16.37
CA GLU A 98 -35.90 40.28 -17.16
C GLU A 98 -36.94 41.25 -16.57
N GLU A 99 -37.16 41.23 -15.24
CA GLU A 99 -38.06 42.17 -14.58
C GLU A 99 -37.59 43.63 -14.73
N MET A 100 -36.28 43.89 -14.69
CA MET A 100 -35.71 45.23 -14.93
C MET A 100 -35.94 45.75 -16.35
N ARG A 101 -36.21 44.87 -17.33
CA ARG A 101 -36.51 45.24 -18.73
C ARG A 101 -38.01 45.40 -19.00
N ALA A 102 -38.88 45.10 -18.03
CA ALA A 102 -40.33 45.16 -18.19
C ALA A 102 -40.86 46.60 -18.26
N GLU A 103 -42.05 46.78 -18.84
CA GLU A 103 -42.72 48.09 -18.95
C GLU A 103 -42.98 48.73 -17.57
N ASP A 104 -42.93 50.07 -17.50
CA ASP A 104 -42.89 50.86 -16.25
C ASP A 104 -43.96 50.47 -15.20
N VAL A 105 -45.21 50.23 -15.61
CA VAL A 105 -46.29 49.89 -14.67
C VAL A 105 -46.08 48.50 -14.06
N SER A 106 -45.62 47.54 -14.86
CA SER A 106 -45.34 46.17 -14.41
C SER A 106 -44.07 46.08 -13.55
N PHE A 107 -43.04 46.87 -13.88
CA PHE A 107 -41.83 46.98 -13.08
C PHE A 107 -42.11 47.57 -11.70
N LEU A 108 -42.87 48.68 -11.63
CA LEU A 108 -43.23 49.33 -10.37
C LEU A 108 -44.06 48.43 -9.44
N GLN A 109 -44.95 47.60 -9.99
CA GLN A 109 -45.73 46.63 -9.22
C GLN A 109 -44.85 45.54 -8.59
N ASN A 110 -43.82 45.09 -9.31
CA ASN A 110 -42.95 43.98 -8.86
C ASN A 110 -41.69 44.43 -8.13
N TYR A 111 -41.32 45.71 -8.21
CA TYR A 111 -40.07 46.28 -7.69
C TYR A 111 -39.71 45.83 -6.26
N LYS A 112 -40.67 45.85 -5.33
CA LYS A 112 -40.42 45.46 -3.93
C LYS A 112 -40.09 43.97 -3.79
N ALA A 113 -40.68 43.12 -4.64
CA ALA A 113 -40.38 41.69 -4.68
C ALA A 113 -39.00 41.44 -5.32
N THR A 114 -38.67 42.13 -6.41
CA THR A 114 -37.37 42.06 -7.09
C THR A 114 -36.22 42.45 -6.15
N VAL A 115 -36.37 43.56 -5.42
CA VAL A 115 -35.36 44.03 -4.44
C VAL A 115 -35.16 43.00 -3.33
N LYS A 116 -36.24 42.40 -2.80
CA LYS A 116 -36.12 41.33 -1.80
C LYS A 116 -35.36 40.11 -2.34
N ARG A 117 -35.61 39.73 -3.60
CA ARG A 117 -34.93 38.62 -4.28
C ARG A 117 -33.44 38.91 -4.48
N ALA A 118 -33.10 40.13 -4.89
CA ALA A 118 -31.72 40.59 -5.06
C ALA A 118 -30.93 40.65 -3.74
N GLN A 119 -31.62 40.87 -2.62
CA GLN A 119 -31.04 40.89 -1.28
C GLN A 119 -30.89 39.51 -0.65
N CYS A 120 -31.29 38.42 -1.33
CA CYS A 120 -31.06 37.08 -0.81
C CYS A 120 -29.54 36.79 -0.73
N THR A 121 -29.06 36.55 0.49
CA THR A 121 -27.69 36.09 0.74
C THR A 121 -27.57 34.59 0.52
N LEU A 122 -26.80 34.20 -0.50
CA LEU A 122 -26.29 32.83 -0.62
C LEU A 122 -25.04 32.66 0.24
N GLN A 123 -24.91 31.50 0.88
CA GLN A 123 -23.69 31.17 1.62
C GLN A 123 -22.51 31.02 0.66
N HIS A 124 -21.33 31.49 1.08
CA HIS A 124 -20.11 31.26 0.33
C HIS A 124 -19.71 29.79 0.33
N PRO A 125 -19.09 29.30 -0.76
CA PRO A 125 -18.53 27.95 -0.78
C PRO A 125 -17.52 27.76 0.36
N GLU A 126 -17.56 26.56 0.94
CA GLU A 126 -16.71 26.17 2.06
C GLU A 126 -15.25 26.00 1.60
N GLU A 127 -14.28 26.36 2.46
CA GLU A 127 -12.86 26.24 2.15
C GLU A 127 -12.40 24.76 2.12
N LEU A 128 -11.55 24.42 1.14
CA LEU A 128 -11.09 23.05 0.90
C LEU A 128 -9.82 22.73 1.72
N SER A 129 -9.97 22.48 3.01
CA SER A 129 -8.86 21.96 3.83
C SER A 129 -8.83 20.43 3.83
N GLY A 130 -7.64 19.84 3.67
CA GLY A 130 -7.45 18.39 3.73
C GLY A 130 -8.08 17.60 2.58
N ALA A 131 -8.37 18.23 1.44
CA ALA A 131 -9.00 17.57 0.29
C ALA A 131 -8.07 16.58 -0.45
N LEU A 132 -6.76 16.82 -0.40
CA LEU A 132 -5.76 15.98 -1.08
C LEU A 132 -5.39 14.73 -0.28
N ILE A 133 -4.74 13.79 -0.96
CA ILE A 133 -4.16 12.59 -0.36
C ILE A 133 -3.16 12.98 0.74
N ASN A 134 -3.28 12.33 1.89
CA ASN A 134 -2.33 12.41 2.98
C ASN A 134 -1.10 11.54 2.66
N VAL A 135 -0.24 12.03 1.77
CA VAL A 135 0.98 11.32 1.35
C VAL A 135 1.86 10.90 2.56
N PRO A 136 2.08 11.74 3.58
CA PRO A 136 2.85 11.34 4.77
C PRO A 136 2.24 10.14 5.51
N LYS A 137 0.91 10.04 5.62
CA LYS A 137 0.26 8.88 6.26
C LYS A 137 0.63 7.55 5.58
N HIS A 138 0.83 7.56 4.27
CA HIS A 138 1.14 6.35 3.49
C HIS A 138 2.64 6.04 3.40
N LEU A 139 3.49 7.08 3.32
CA LEU A 139 4.92 6.91 3.05
C LEU A 139 5.84 7.17 4.26
N ALA A 140 5.40 7.93 5.27
CA ALA A 140 6.26 8.26 6.39
C ALA A 140 6.61 7.02 7.20
N ASN A 141 7.91 6.85 7.46
CA ASN A 141 8.47 5.71 8.20
C ASN A 141 8.09 4.34 7.62
N LEU A 142 7.79 4.27 6.31
CA LEU A 142 7.39 3.04 5.63
C LEU A 142 8.33 1.87 5.96
N LYS A 143 9.62 2.03 5.67
CA LYS A 143 10.64 0.99 5.89
C LYS A 143 10.70 0.51 7.35
N PHE A 144 10.58 1.45 8.30
CA PHE A 144 10.59 1.14 9.72
C PHE A 144 9.36 0.32 10.15
N ARG A 145 8.17 0.72 9.70
CA ARG A 145 6.92 0.00 9.99
C ARG A 145 6.91 -1.40 9.41
N VAL A 146 7.35 -1.57 8.15
CA VAL A 146 7.47 -2.89 7.52
C VAL A 146 8.41 -3.79 8.32
N TRP A 147 9.56 -3.26 8.76
CA TRP A 147 10.50 -3.99 9.59
C TRP A 147 9.91 -4.35 10.97
N GLU A 148 9.22 -3.43 11.64
CA GLU A 148 8.56 -3.67 12.93
C GLU A 148 7.51 -4.79 12.81
N THR A 149 6.68 -4.76 11.75
CA THR A 149 5.72 -5.84 11.48
C THR A 149 6.42 -7.17 11.18
N MET A 150 7.54 -7.14 10.47
CA MET A 150 8.34 -8.34 10.19
C MET A 150 8.85 -9.00 11.48
N GLN A 151 9.21 -8.22 12.52
CA GLN A 151 9.67 -8.79 13.80
C GLN A 151 8.62 -9.69 14.47
N HIS A 152 7.33 -9.44 14.25
CA HIS A 152 6.26 -10.27 14.82
C HIS A 152 6.11 -11.64 14.14
N ILE A 153 6.62 -11.77 12.91
CA ILE A 153 6.53 -13.00 12.10
C ILE A 153 7.78 -13.86 12.29
N VAL A 154 8.92 -13.24 12.58
CA VAL A 154 10.17 -13.94 12.91
C VAL A 154 10.12 -14.40 14.37
N GLN A 155 9.40 -15.50 14.64
CA GLN A 155 9.48 -16.17 15.94
C GLN A 155 10.80 -16.94 16.07
N TYR A 156 11.41 -16.85 17.25
CA TYR A 156 12.66 -17.51 17.64
C TYR A 156 12.43 -18.92 18.17
#